data_AF-G5R8L3-F1
#
_entry.id   AF-G5R8L3-F1
#
_cell.length_a   1.000
_cell.length_b   1.000
_cell.length_c   1.000
_cell.angle_alpha   90.00
_cell.angle_beta   90.00
_cell.angle_gamma   90.00
#
_symmetry.space_group_name_H-M   'P 1'
#
loop_
_entity.id
_entity.type
_entity.pdbx_description
1 polymer ?
#
loop_
_entity_poly.entity_id
_entity_poly.type
_entity_poly.pdbx_seq_one_letter_code
_entity_poly.pdbx_strand_id
1 'polypeptide(L)'
;MDMPINQALIDALTESVNTWGRKLIADGALLGFECWYDPARNEQTELAAGHLLLSYKFTPPPPLERLTFETEITSEYLVSLESNR
;
A
#
# COMPACT_ATOMS: atom_id res chain seq x y z
N MET A 1 -6.85 -21.14 -14.33
CA MET A 1 -6.79 -22.36 -13.50
C MET A 1 -8.14 -22.45 -12.82
N ASP A 2 -8.85 -23.55 -13.01
CA ASP A 2 -10.14 -23.82 -12.39
C ASP A 2 -9.93 -24.68 -11.15
N MET A 3 -10.54 -24.32 -10.03
CA MET A 3 -10.38 -24.99 -8.74
C MET A 3 -11.66 -24.89 -7.93
N PRO A 4 -12.01 -25.93 -7.17
CA PRO A 4 -13.19 -25.90 -6.31
C PRO A 4 -13.05 -24.83 -5.22
N ILE A 5 -14.08 -24.01 -5.05
CA ILE A 5 -14.15 -23.06 -3.93
C ILE A 5 -14.22 -23.86 -2.63
N ASN A 6 -13.16 -23.75 -1.83
CA ASN A 6 -13.09 -24.30 -0.49
C ASN A 6 -12.26 -23.35 0.39
N GLN A 7 -12.29 -23.56 1.71
CA GLN A 7 -11.61 -22.65 2.66
C GLN A 7 -10.10 -22.56 2.40
N ALA A 8 -9.45 -23.70 2.10
CA ALA A 8 -8.02 -23.70 1.82
C ALA A 8 -7.66 -22.85 0.60
N LEU A 9 -8.51 -22.86 -0.43
CA LEU A 9 -8.34 -22.00 -1.59
C LEU A 9 -8.53 -20.52 -1.23
N ILE A 10 -9.56 -20.19 -0.46
CA ILE A 10 -9.82 -18.81 -0.01
C ILE A 10 -8.63 -18.27 0.78
N ASP A 11 -8.10 -19.06 1.71
CA ASP A 11 -6.95 -18.68 2.53
C ASP A 11 -5.70 -18.50 1.68
N ALA A 12 -5.43 -19.44 0.77
CA ALA A 12 -4.28 -19.38 -0.13
C ALA A 12 -4.34 -18.16 -1.07
N LEU A 13 -5.51 -17.84 -1.62
CA LEU A 13 -5.69 -16.66 -2.47
C LEU A 13 -5.51 -15.37 -1.65
N THR A 14 -6.13 -15.28 -0.48
CA THR A 14 -5.99 -14.13 0.42
C THR A 14 -4.51 -13.88 0.77
N GLU A 15 -3.77 -14.93 1.15
CA GLU A 15 -2.36 -14.82 1.50
C GLU A 15 -1.46 -14.53 0.29
N SER A 16 -1.78 -15.09 -0.88
CA SER A 16 -1.06 -14.77 -2.12
C SER A 16 -1.20 -13.28 -2.47
N VAL A 17 -2.41 -12.73 -2.34
CA VAL A 17 -2.67 -11.30 -2.60
C VAL A 17 -1.97 -10.42 -1.56
N ASN A 18 -1.99 -10.80 -0.27
CA ASN A 18 -1.24 -10.10 0.77
C ASN A 18 0.28 -10.16 0.54
N THR A 19 0.81 -11.28 0.05
CA THR A 19 2.22 -11.40 -0.32
C THR A 19 2.61 -10.46 -1.44
N TRP A 20 1.76 -10.33 -2.47
CA TRP A 20 1.94 -9.34 -3.52
C TRP A 20 1.88 -7.91 -2.97
N GLY A 21 0.92 -7.61 -2.09
CA GLY A 21 0.82 -6.32 -1.41
C GLY A 21 2.07 -5.96 -0.59
N ARG A 22 2.62 -6.90 0.19
CA ARG A 22 3.88 -6.72 0.92
C ARG A 22 5.05 -6.40 -0.01
N LYS A 23 5.11 -7.05 -1.18
CA LYS A 23 6.11 -6.73 -2.20
C LYS A 23 5.95 -5.29 -2.70
N LEU A 24 4.74 -4.86 -3.04
CA LEU A 24 4.51 -3.48 -3.51
C LEU A 24 4.89 -2.43 -2.46
N ILE A 25 4.69 -2.72 -1.18
CA ILE A 25 5.15 -1.84 -0.09
C ILE A 25 6.68 -1.80 -0.05
N ALA A 26 7.34 -2.96 -0.14
CA ALA A 26 8.81 -3.04 -0.16
C ALA A 26 9.42 -2.31 -1.37
N ASP A 27 8.74 -2.35 -2.52
CA ASP A 27 9.12 -1.64 -3.75
C ASP A 27 8.81 -0.11 -3.67
N GLY A 28 8.21 0.38 -2.58
CA GLY A 28 7.83 1.78 -2.40
C GLY A 28 6.61 2.23 -3.21
N ALA A 29 5.93 1.29 -3.89
CA ALA A 29 4.75 1.58 -4.70
C ALA A 29 3.49 1.81 -3.86
N LEU A 30 3.44 1.28 -2.64
CA LEU A 30 2.33 1.44 -1.68
C LEU A 30 2.86 1.78 -0.28
N LEU A 31 2.08 2.55 0.47
CA LEU A 31 2.29 2.83 1.89
C LEU A 31 1.63 1.76 2.79
N GLY A 32 0.55 1.13 2.28
CA GLY A 32 -0.20 0.10 3.00
C GLY A 32 -1.05 -0.73 2.07
N PHE A 33 -1.29 -1.99 2.44
CA PHE A 33 -2.09 -2.96 1.71
C PHE A 33 -2.62 -4.02 2.66
N GLU A 34 -3.87 -4.42 2.50
CA GLU A 34 -4.48 -5.55 3.22
C GLU A 34 -5.60 -6.16 2.37
N CYS A 35 -5.57 -7.49 2.19
CA CYS A 35 -6.60 -8.30 1.57
C CYS A 35 -7.23 -9.23 2.61
N TRP A 36 -8.55 -9.38 2.56
CA TRP A 36 -9.31 -10.25 3.45
C TRP A 36 -10.54 -10.86 2.76
N TYR A 37 -10.99 -11.98 3.32
CA TYR A 37 -12.28 -12.59 3.01
C TYR A 37 -13.31 -12.17 4.06
N ASP A 38 -14.47 -11.71 3.61
CA ASP A 38 -15.59 -11.34 4.47
C ASP A 38 -16.78 -12.30 4.21
N PRO A 39 -17.08 -13.23 5.14
CA PRO A 39 -18.20 -14.15 4.99
C PRO A 39 -19.55 -13.45 4.82
N ALA A 40 -19.75 -12.28 5.45
CA ALA A 40 -21.01 -11.54 5.36
C ALA A 40 -21.26 -10.93 3.96
N ARG A 41 -20.23 -10.91 3.11
CA ARG A 41 -20.30 -10.45 1.71
C ARG A 41 -20.23 -11.60 0.71
N ASN A 42 -20.20 -12.84 1.20
CA ASN A 42 -20.09 -14.06 0.42
C ASN A 42 -21.23 -15.00 0.83
N GLU A 43 -22.46 -14.57 0.54
CA GLU A 43 -23.67 -15.36 0.78
C GLU A 43 -23.60 -16.72 0.08
N GLN A 44 -24.25 -17.73 0.66
CA GLN A 44 -24.18 -19.11 0.17
C GLN A 44 -24.65 -19.25 -1.29
N THR A 45 -25.62 -18.44 -1.72
CA THR A 45 -26.13 -18.45 -3.11
C THR A 45 -25.07 -18.00 -4.11
N GLU A 46 -24.24 -17.02 -3.76
CA GLU A 46 -23.14 -16.54 -4.62
C GLU A 46 -22.02 -17.57 -4.69
N LEU A 47 -21.64 -18.15 -3.55
CA LEU A 47 -20.64 -19.21 -3.51
C LEU A 47 -21.08 -20.45 -4.30
N ALA A 48 -22.37 -20.82 -4.22
CA ALA A 48 -22.94 -21.91 -5.01
C ALA A 48 -22.97 -21.63 -6.51
N ALA A 49 -23.06 -20.35 -6.90
CA ALA A 49 -22.92 -19.91 -8.29
C ALA A 49 -21.45 -19.83 -8.75
N GLY A 50 -20.48 -20.10 -7.88
CA GLY A 50 -19.05 -20.01 -8.18
C GLY A 50 -18.48 -18.60 -8.04
N HIS A 51 -19.18 -17.67 -7.40
CA HIS A 51 -18.73 -16.31 -7.19
C HIS A 51 -18.04 -16.17 -5.84
N LEU A 52 -16.75 -15.84 -5.84
CA LEU A 52 -15.96 -15.53 -4.65
C LEU A 52 -15.54 -14.06 -4.67
N LEU A 53 -15.84 -13.34 -3.59
CA LEU A 53 -15.41 -11.96 -3.39
C LEU A 53 -14.33 -11.88 -2.31
N LEU A 54 -13.13 -11.45 -2.72
CA LEU A 54 -12.08 -10.98 -1.82
C LEU A 54 -12.05 -9.46 -1.84
N SER A 55 -11.94 -8.85 -0.66
CA SER A 55 -11.82 -7.40 -0.53
C SER A 55 -10.38 -7.04 -0.21
N TYR A 56 -9.92 -5.90 -0.73
CA TYR A 56 -8.64 -5.34 -0.32
C TYR A 56 -8.71 -3.82 -0.21
N LYS A 57 -7.82 -3.26 0.61
CA LYS A 57 -7.58 -1.82 0.71
C LYS A 57 -6.10 -1.55 0.47
N PHE A 58 -5.79 -0.40 -0.08
CA PHE A 58 -4.41 0.02 -0.33
C PHE A 58 -4.28 1.53 -0.24
N THR A 59 -3.05 2.00 -0.01
CA THR A 59 -2.73 3.43 0.05
C THR A 59 -1.51 3.69 -0.83
N PRO A 60 -1.65 4.38 -1.98
CA PRO A 60 -0.51 4.80 -2.76
C PRO A 60 0.20 6.01 -2.09
N PRO A 61 1.48 6.27 -2.39
CA PRO A 61 2.14 7.50 -1.99
C PRO A 61 1.41 8.73 -2.57
N PRO A 62 1.11 9.76 -1.76
CA PRO A 62 0.48 10.97 -2.27
C PRO A 62 1.46 11.76 -3.16
N PRO A 63 0.99 12.41 -4.24
CA PRO A 63 1.83 13.29 -5.03
C PRO A 63 2.20 14.56 -4.25
N LEU A 64 3.44 15.05 -4.46
CA LEU A 64 3.84 16.38 -3.98
C LEU A 64 3.25 17.46 -4.89
N GLU A 65 1.95 17.76 -4.72
CA GLU A 65 1.25 18.75 -5.55
C GLU A 65 1.70 20.18 -5.27
N ARG A 66 2.10 20.46 -4.03
CA ARG A 66 2.54 21.79 -3.61
C ARG A 66 3.77 21.70 -2.71
N LEU A 67 4.85 22.30 -3.18
CA LEU A 67 6.05 22.57 -2.41
C LEU A 67 6.12 24.06 -2.10
N THR A 68 6.29 24.41 -0.82
CA THR A 68 6.49 25.80 -0.37
C THR A 68 7.89 25.92 0.20
N PHE A 69 8.67 26.88 -0.31
CA PHE A 69 9.95 27.25 0.27
C PHE A 69 9.77 28.44 1.21
N GLU A 70 10.36 28.36 2.39
CA GLU A 70 10.57 29.49 3.28
C GLU A 70 12.04 29.92 3.15
N THR A 71 12.28 31.23 3.08
CA THR A 71 13.62 31.78 2.84
C THR A 71 13.99 32.73 3.96
N GLU A 72 15.17 32.53 4.52
CA GLU A 72 15.78 33.40 5.51
C GLU A 72 17.08 34.01 4.96
N ILE A 73 17.27 35.30 5.19
CA ILE A 73 18.56 35.96 4.97
C ILE A 73 19.28 35.98 6.31
N THR A 74 20.43 35.28 6.40
CA THR A 74 21.19 35.14 7.64
C THR A 74 22.68 35.46 7.45
N SER A 75 23.31 35.98 8.50
CA SER A 75 24.76 36.20 8.58
C SER A 75 25.52 35.06 9.27
N GLU A 76 24.83 34.00 9.72
CA GLU A 76 25.43 32.84 10.42
C GLU A 76 26.60 32.21 9.66
N TYR A 77 26.57 32.26 8.34
CA TYR A 77 27.59 31.68 7.47
C TYR A 77 28.79 32.61 7.20
N LEU A 78 28.75 33.87 7.67
CA LEU A 78 29.84 34.83 7.48
C LEU A 78 31.07 34.53 8.34
N VAL A 79 30.95 33.68 9.37
CA VAL A 79 32.06 33.28 10.27
C VAL A 79 33.25 32.67 9.50
N SER A 80 32.99 32.08 8.33
CA SER A 80 34.02 31.49 7.46
C SER A 80 34.82 32.53 6.65
N LEU A 81 34.35 33.77 6.54
CA LEU A 81 34.96 34.79 5.69
C LEU A 81 36.16 35.49 6.34
N GLU A 82 36.32 35.40 7.67
CA GLU A 82 37.41 36.07 8.39
C GLU A 82 38.71 35.25 8.48
N SER A 83 38.77 34.05 7.90
CA SER A 83 39.95 33.15 8.01
C SER A 83 41.03 33.36 6.93
N ASN A 84 41.10 34.52 6.26
CA ASN A 84 42.16 34.77 5.29
C ASN A 84 42.57 36.25 5.18
N ARG A 85 43.11 36.82 6.27
CA ARG A 85 44.20 37.82 6.23
C ARG A 85 44.79 38.12 7.60
#